data_AF-A0A914FAR7-F1
#
_entry.id   AF-A0A914FAR7-F1
#
_cell.length_a   1.000
_cell.length_b   1.000
_cell.length_c   1.000
_cell.angle_alpha   90.00
_cell.angle_beta   90.00
_cell.angle_gamma   90.00
#
_symmetry.space_group_name_H-M   'P 1'
#
loop_
_entity.id
_entity.type
_entity.pdbx_description
1 polymer ?
#
loop_
_entity_poly.entity_id
_entity_poly.type
_entity_poly.pdbx_seq_one_letter_code
_entity_poly.pdbx_strand_id
1 'polypeptide(L)'
;MLEWIFGKSKDTSNHINAEEIIKELEKTRTERALALHEAMVERKNAYKLAEAKERFNWIASTGLLTSILSAAASFHHKNLMYGLPVVPISIYIAHQAHYVFGNKLEVIKQLSDSIILDPNAKLSTRPISLREIEARVEQEKDISILDCVDYSN
;
A
#
# COMPACT_ATOMS: atom_id res chain seq x y z
N MET A 1 -19.68 11.99 -64.42
CA MET A 1 -18.44 11.39 -64.96
C MET A 1 -17.16 12.03 -64.38
N LEU A 2 -17.23 12.83 -63.29
CA LEU A 2 -16.05 13.51 -62.71
C LEU A 2 -15.74 13.11 -61.25
N GLU A 3 -16.61 12.36 -60.58
CA GLU A 3 -16.39 11.96 -59.16
C GLU A 3 -15.47 10.74 -58.97
N TRP A 4 -15.06 10.07 -60.04
CA TRP A 4 -14.18 8.88 -59.97
C TRP A 4 -12.68 9.23 -60.05
N ILE A 5 -12.33 10.44 -60.53
CA ILE A 5 -10.95 10.80 -60.87
C ILE A 5 -10.17 11.41 -59.68
N PHE A 6 -10.84 11.91 -58.63
CA PHE A 6 -10.18 12.87 -57.73
C PHE A 6 -10.11 12.63 -56.21
N GLY A 7 -10.53 11.50 -55.61
CA GLY A 7 -10.34 11.47 -54.15
C GLY A 7 -10.82 10.29 -53.36
N LYS A 8 -10.11 9.16 -53.41
CA LYS A 8 -10.32 8.12 -52.39
C LYS A 8 -9.07 7.38 -51.90
N SER A 9 -7.87 7.81 -52.28
CA SER A 9 -6.65 7.05 -51.95
C SER A 9 -5.68 7.73 -50.96
N LYS A 10 -5.89 9.00 -50.58
CA LYS A 10 -4.99 9.72 -49.66
C LYS A 10 -5.46 9.78 -48.20
N ASP A 11 -6.77 9.64 -47.94
CA ASP A 11 -7.31 9.72 -46.57
C ASP A 11 -7.02 8.47 -45.75
N THR A 12 -7.12 7.27 -46.34
CA THR A 12 -6.94 6.01 -45.59
C THR A 12 -5.52 5.87 -45.04
N SER A 13 -4.49 6.31 -45.77
CA SER A 13 -3.10 6.28 -45.27
C SER A 13 -2.86 7.31 -44.15
N ASN A 14 -3.45 8.51 -44.26
CA ASN A 14 -3.31 9.54 -43.23
C ASN A 14 -4.05 9.18 -41.95
N HIS A 15 -5.22 8.53 -42.06
CA HIS A 15 -5.98 8.02 -40.92
C HIS A 15 -5.25 6.89 -40.19
N ILE A 16 -4.66 5.92 -40.90
CA ILE A 16 -3.87 4.84 -40.29
C ILE A 16 -2.66 5.42 -39.55
N ASN A 17 -1.96 6.40 -40.13
CA ASN A 17 -0.85 7.08 -39.48
C ASN A 17 -1.31 7.90 -38.26
N ALA A 18 -2.48 8.54 -38.32
CA ALA A 18 -3.03 9.32 -37.21
C ALA A 18 -3.42 8.44 -36.01
N GLU A 19 -4.04 7.28 -36.26
CA GLU A 19 -4.37 6.30 -35.21
C GLU A 19 -3.12 5.73 -34.52
N GLU A 20 -2.07 5.44 -35.29
CA GLU A 20 -0.78 5.00 -34.76
C GLU A 20 -0.14 6.08 -33.89
N ILE A 21 -0.11 7.33 -34.35
CA ILE A 21 0.39 8.47 -33.57
C ILE A 21 -0.39 8.67 -32.27
N ILE A 22 -1.73 8.58 -32.30
CA ILE A 22 -2.57 8.70 -31.10
C ILE A 22 -2.23 7.59 -30.11
N LYS A 23 -2.09 6.34 -30.59
CA LYS A 23 -1.74 5.18 -29.75
C LYS A 23 -0.36 5.33 -29.11
N GLU A 24 0.63 5.84 -29.84
CA GLU A 24 1.96 6.13 -29.30
C GLU A 24 1.92 7.23 -28.23
N LEU A 25 1.13 8.28 -28.43
CA LEU A 25 0.94 9.36 -27.47
C LEU A 25 0.26 8.86 -26.19
N GLU A 26 -0.77 8.02 -26.31
CA GLU A 26 -1.46 7.39 -25.18
C GLU A 26 -0.54 6.48 -24.39
N LYS A 27 0.25 5.64 -25.08
CA LYS A 27 1.25 4.78 -24.46
C LYS A 27 2.27 5.61 -23.67
N THR A 28 2.85 6.63 -24.31
CA THR A 28 3.83 7.52 -23.69
C THR A 28 3.25 8.25 -22.48
N ARG A 29 2.00 8.71 -22.56
CA ARG A 29 1.30 9.34 -21.43
C ARG A 29 1.12 8.36 -20.27
N THR A 30 0.76 7.12 -20.57
CA THR A 30 0.54 6.06 -19.58
C THR A 30 1.84 5.70 -18.87
N GLU A 31 2.93 5.53 -19.61
CA GLU A 31 4.26 5.24 -19.06
C GLU A 31 4.75 6.35 -18.10
N ARG A 32 4.59 7.62 -18.50
CA ARG A 32 4.92 8.76 -17.63
C ARG A 32 4.05 8.83 -16.39
N ALA A 33 2.76 8.57 -16.51
CA ALA A 33 1.84 8.56 -15.37
C ALA A 33 2.21 7.46 -14.37
N LEU A 34 2.59 6.28 -14.86
CA LEU A 34 3.03 5.17 -14.03
C LEU A 34 4.35 5.50 -13.31
N ALA A 35 5.34 6.04 -14.01
CA ALA A 35 6.61 6.45 -13.43
C ALA A 35 6.43 7.53 -12.34
N LEU A 36 5.55 8.51 -12.58
CA LEU A 36 5.22 9.52 -11.57
C LEU A 36 4.49 8.91 -10.37
N HIS A 37 3.57 7.98 -10.60
CA HIS A 37 2.86 7.31 -9.54
C HIS A 37 3.82 6.54 -8.63
N GLU A 38 4.76 5.77 -9.19
CA GLU A 38 5.78 5.04 -8.45
C GLU A 38 6.64 5.98 -7.59
N ALA A 39 7.15 7.07 -8.18
CA ALA A 39 7.92 8.08 -7.45
C ALA A 39 7.13 8.71 -6.29
N MET A 40 5.84 8.96 -6.48
CA MET A 40 4.97 9.51 -5.43
C MET A 40 4.67 8.50 -4.33
N VAL A 41 4.52 7.22 -4.66
CA VAL A 41 4.33 6.14 -3.69
C VAL A 41 5.56 6.00 -2.80
N GLU A 42 6.76 6.00 -3.38
CA GLU A 42 8.01 5.92 -2.61
C GLU A 42 8.18 7.10 -1.66
N ARG A 43 7.93 8.33 -2.14
CA ARG A 43 7.96 9.55 -1.30
C ARG A 43 6.95 9.50 -0.17
N LYS A 44 5.72 9.06 -0.42
CA LYS A 44 4.69 8.91 0.63
C LYS A 44 5.12 7.91 1.69
N ASN A 45 5.72 6.80 1.28
CA ASN A 45 6.20 5.78 2.23
C ASN A 45 7.35 6.33 3.10
N ALA A 46 8.33 6.99 2.48
CA ALA A 46 9.42 7.64 3.20
C ALA A 46 8.92 8.71 4.18
N TYR A 47 7.93 9.52 3.79
CA TYR A 47 7.32 10.52 4.64
C TYR A 47 6.61 9.90 5.86
N LYS A 48 5.81 8.85 5.66
CA LYS A 48 5.15 8.13 6.77
C LYS A 48 6.16 7.56 7.77
N LEU A 49 7.28 7.04 7.28
CA LEU A 49 8.34 6.53 8.14
C LEU A 49 9.02 7.65 8.94
N ALA A 50 9.31 8.78 8.30
CA ALA A 50 9.90 9.94 8.96
C ALA A 50 8.96 10.52 10.03
N GLU A 51 7.66 10.62 9.72
CA GLU A 51 6.63 11.05 10.66
C GLU A 51 6.53 10.13 11.88
N ALA A 52 6.57 8.81 11.66
CA ALA A 52 6.55 7.83 12.74
C ALA A 52 7.79 7.94 13.65
N LYS A 53 8.98 8.19 13.07
CA LYS A 53 10.23 8.43 13.81
C LYS A 53 10.15 9.69 14.68
N GLU A 54 9.62 10.77 14.14
CA GLU A 54 9.49 12.03 14.89
C GLU A 54 8.53 11.88 16.08
N ARG A 55 7.36 11.25 15.85
CA ARG A 55 6.41 10.95 16.93
C ARG A 55 7.03 10.03 17.99
N PHE A 56 7.79 9.02 17.57
CA PHE A 56 8.49 8.13 18.49
C PHE A 56 9.53 8.87 19.35
N ASN A 57 10.30 9.78 18.78
CA ASN A 57 11.28 10.56 19.52
C ASN A 57 10.61 11.38 20.66
N TRP A 58 9.45 11.97 20.38
CA TRP A 58 8.65 12.68 21.38
C TRP A 58 8.07 11.76 22.46
N ILE A 59 7.51 10.61 22.07
CA ILE A 59 6.95 9.64 23.02
C ILE A 59 8.06 9.01 23.88
N ALA A 60 9.20 8.66 23.28
CA ALA A 60 10.32 8.03 23.97
C ALA A 60 10.95 8.97 25.00
N SER A 61 11.17 10.25 24.64
CA SER A 61 11.74 11.24 25.57
C SER A 61 10.83 11.50 26.76
N THR A 62 9.54 11.74 26.52
CA THR A 62 8.54 11.96 27.58
C THR A 62 8.33 10.72 28.44
N GLY A 63 8.16 9.54 27.82
CA GLY A 63 7.98 8.29 28.55
C GLY A 63 9.20 7.87 29.36
N LEU A 64 10.41 8.14 28.87
CA LEU A 64 11.65 7.94 29.64
C LEU A 64 11.72 8.89 30.84
N LEU A 65 11.44 10.18 30.63
CA LEU A 65 11.43 11.18 31.70
C LEU A 65 10.42 10.82 32.79
N THR A 66 9.20 10.47 32.41
CA THR A 66 8.15 10.02 33.35
C THR A 66 8.56 8.75 34.09
N SER A 67 9.19 7.78 33.39
CA SER A 67 9.67 6.54 34.03
C SER A 67 10.76 6.80 35.05
N ILE A 68 11.72 7.68 34.76
CA ILE A 68 12.79 8.07 35.68
C ILE A 68 12.21 8.78 36.90
N LEU A 69 11.28 9.73 36.69
CA LEU A 69 10.65 10.46 37.80
C LEU A 69 9.83 9.53 38.71
N SER A 70 9.09 8.58 38.11
CA SER A 70 8.33 7.57 38.84
C SER A 70 9.23 6.63 39.63
N ALA A 71 10.35 6.21 39.03
CA ALA A 71 11.35 5.38 39.71
C ALA A 71 12.00 6.14 40.88
N ALA A 72 12.40 7.40 40.68
CA ALA A 72 12.95 8.26 41.73
C ALA A 72 11.97 8.46 42.90
N ALA A 73 10.69 8.70 42.60
CA ALA A 73 9.65 8.79 43.61
C ALA A 73 9.47 7.48 44.38
N SER A 74 9.53 6.33 43.69
CA SER A 74 9.46 5.01 44.32
C SER A 74 10.64 4.75 45.27
N PHE A 75 11.85 5.19 44.92
CA PHE A 75 13.03 5.08 45.79
C PHE A 75 12.92 5.98 47.02
N HIS A 76 12.44 7.22 46.85
CA HIS A 76 12.30 8.16 47.94
C HIS A 76 11.25 7.72 48.98
N HIS A 77 10.11 7.21 48.52
CA HIS A 77 9.00 6.80 49.39
C HIS A 77 9.04 5.32 49.83
N LYS A 78 10.03 4.53 49.37
CA LYS A 78 10.17 3.07 49.60
C LYS A 78 8.91 2.25 49.27
N ASN A 79 8.00 2.79 48.46
CA ASN A 79 6.74 2.15 48.09
C ASN A 79 6.77 1.77 46.62
N LEU A 80 6.78 0.46 46.35
CA LEU A 80 6.84 -0.14 45.01
C LEU A 80 5.60 0.20 44.15
N MET A 81 4.49 0.61 44.78
CA MET A 81 3.26 0.99 44.07
C MET A 81 3.45 2.19 43.13
N TYR A 82 4.44 3.06 43.38
CA TYR A 82 4.75 4.18 42.48
C TYR A 82 5.51 3.74 41.21
N GLY A 83 6.00 2.50 41.14
CA GLY A 83 6.60 1.92 39.93
C GLY A 83 5.58 1.27 38.98
N LEU A 84 4.33 1.07 39.41
CA LEU A 84 3.28 0.45 38.62
C LEU A 84 3.06 1.08 37.22
N PRO A 85 3.05 2.41 37.04
CA PRO A 85 2.84 3.01 35.72
C PRO A 85 4.05 2.87 34.78
N VAL A 86 5.24 2.53 35.28
CA VAL A 86 6.43 2.35 34.44
C VAL A 86 6.28 1.16 33.51
N VAL A 87 5.62 0.09 33.97
CA VAL A 87 5.41 -1.14 33.20
C VAL A 87 4.62 -0.88 31.91
N PRO A 88 3.39 -0.33 31.93
CA PRO A 88 2.63 -0.06 30.71
C PRO A 88 3.33 0.96 29.79
N ILE A 89 4.02 1.97 30.36
CA ILE A 89 4.78 2.95 29.58
C ILE A 89 5.91 2.25 28.81
N SER A 90 6.67 1.37 29.48
CA SER A 90 7.78 0.65 28.84
C SER A 90 7.32 -0.29 27.73
N ILE A 91 6.21 -1.01 27.94
CA ILE A 91 5.61 -1.89 26.92
C ILE A 91 5.17 -1.06 25.71
N TYR A 92 4.52 0.08 25.94
CA TYR A 92 4.07 0.95 24.86
C TYR A 92 5.24 1.50 24.03
N ILE A 93 6.30 1.99 24.68
CA ILE A 93 7.50 2.46 23.98
C ILE A 93 8.16 1.32 23.21
N ALA A 94 8.27 0.13 23.80
CA ALA A 94 8.84 -1.03 23.14
C ALA A 94 8.04 -1.43 21.89
N HIS A 95 6.71 -1.42 21.97
CA HIS A 95 5.84 -1.67 20.83
C HIS A 95 6.05 -0.62 19.72
N GLN A 96 6.09 0.67 20.07
CA GLN A 96 6.32 1.73 19.10
C GLN A 96 7.73 1.66 18.48
N ALA A 97 8.74 1.30 19.27
CA ALA A 97 10.09 1.08 18.77
C ALA A 97 10.12 -0.07 17.74
N HIS A 98 9.46 -1.19 18.05
CA HIS A 98 9.36 -2.31 17.11
C HIS A 98 8.61 -1.93 15.84
N TYR A 99 7.59 -1.07 15.93
CA TYR A 99 6.86 -0.57 14.76
C TYR A 99 7.73 0.32 13.86
N VAL A 100 8.49 1.26 14.45
CA VAL A 100 9.30 2.25 13.70
C VAL A 100 10.58 1.64 13.12
N PHE A 101 11.25 0.77 13.86
CA PHE A 101 12.51 0.13 13.45
C PHE A 101 12.31 -1.27 12.84
N GLY A 102 11.08 -1.78 12.80
CA GLY A 102 10.77 -3.09 12.28
C GLY A 102 10.98 -3.19 10.77
N ASN A 103 11.55 -4.30 10.31
CA ASN A 103 11.87 -4.50 8.91
C ASN A 103 10.76 -5.16 8.07
N LYS A 104 9.49 -5.00 8.48
CA LYS A 104 8.38 -5.78 7.89
C LYS A 104 8.19 -5.48 6.40
N LEU A 105 8.32 -4.22 5.99
CA LEU A 105 8.15 -3.83 4.59
C LEU A 105 9.25 -4.38 3.69
N GLU A 106 10.51 -4.37 4.13
CA GLU A 106 11.60 -4.95 3.35
C GLU A 106 11.46 -6.47 3.24
N VAL A 107 11.08 -7.14 4.33
CA VAL A 107 10.83 -8.59 4.32
C VAL A 107 9.70 -8.94 3.34
N ILE A 108 8.61 -8.18 3.33
CA ILE A 108 7.51 -8.38 2.37
C ILE A 108 8.00 -8.17 0.94
N LYS A 109 8.81 -7.13 0.70
CA LYS A 109 9.38 -6.87 -0.62
C LYS A 109 10.29 -8.01 -1.08
N GLN A 110 11.23 -8.44 -0.24
CA GLN A 110 12.13 -9.56 -0.51
C GLN A 110 11.37 -10.87 -0.77
N LEU A 111 10.30 -11.12 0.00
CA LEU A 111 9.46 -12.31 -0.18
C LEU A 111 8.61 -12.23 -1.44
N SER A 112 8.11 -11.05 -1.80
CA SER A 112 7.43 -10.83 -3.08
C SER A 112 8.38 -11.07 -4.26
N ASP A 113 9.59 -10.52 -4.19
CA ASP A 113 10.60 -10.68 -5.24
C ASP A 113 11.03 -12.15 -5.38
N SER A 114 11.16 -12.89 -4.26
CA SER A 114 11.48 -14.31 -4.30
C SER A 114 10.37 -15.17 -4.90
N ILE A 115 9.09 -14.86 -4.60
CA ILE A 115 7.94 -15.55 -5.19
C ILE A 115 7.85 -15.31 -6.70
N ILE A 116 8.15 -14.09 -7.16
CA ILE A 116 8.16 -13.76 -8.60
C ILE A 116 9.26 -14.52 -9.35
N LEU A 117 10.42 -14.71 -8.71
CA LEU A 117 11.56 -15.39 -9.30
C LEU A 117 11.48 -16.93 -9.24
N ASP A 118 10.60 -17.49 -8.40
CA ASP A 118 10.42 -18.94 -8.28
C ASP A 118 9.64 -19.50 -9.50
N PRO A 119 10.28 -20.32 -10.37
CA PRO A 119 9.65 -20.88 -11.55
C PRO A 119 8.55 -21.91 -11.23
N ASN A 120 8.49 -22.41 -9.99
CA ASN A 120 7.47 -23.36 -9.55
C ASN A 120 6.32 -22.69 -8.79
N ALA A 121 6.42 -21.39 -8.50
CA ALA A 121 5.32 -20.65 -7.91
C ALA A 121 4.16 -20.58 -8.91
N LYS A 122 3.02 -21.21 -8.58
CA LYS A 122 1.75 -21.04 -9.30
C LYS A 122 1.21 -19.62 -9.07
N LEU A 123 1.89 -18.63 -9.61
CA LEU A 123 1.35 -17.29 -9.78
C LEU A 123 0.34 -17.35 -10.92
N SER A 124 -0.88 -16.89 -10.67
CA SER A 124 -1.81 -16.62 -11.76
C SER A 124 -1.28 -15.41 -12.54
N THR A 125 -0.40 -15.69 -13.51
CA THR A 125 0.19 -14.68 -14.42
C THR A 125 -0.83 -14.11 -15.42
N ARG A 126 -2.09 -14.55 -15.34
CA ARG A 126 -3.16 -14.01 -16.17
C ARG A 126 -3.68 -12.73 -15.49
N PRO A 127 -3.73 -11.59 -16.19
CA PRO A 127 -4.44 -10.43 -15.67
C PRO A 127 -5.87 -10.87 -15.36
N ILE A 128 -6.37 -10.45 -14.20
CA ILE A 128 -7.72 -10.83 -13.76
C ILE A 128 -8.71 -10.45 -14.86
N SER A 129 -9.42 -11.45 -15.38
CA SER A 129 -10.36 -11.21 -16.46
C SER A 129 -11.61 -10.54 -15.89
N LEU A 130 -12.30 -9.71 -16.68
CA LEU A 130 -13.58 -9.11 -16.26
C LEU A 130 -14.58 -10.17 -15.81
N ARG A 131 -14.57 -11.36 -16.45
CA ARG A 131 -15.38 -12.52 -16.07
C ARG A 131 -15.05 -13.04 -14.67
N GLU A 132 -13.78 -12.98 -14.28
CA GLU A 132 -13.34 -13.42 -12.95
C GLU A 132 -13.71 -12.38 -11.87
N ILE A 133 -13.67 -11.09 -12.21
CA ILE A 133 -14.17 -10.01 -11.34
C ILE A 133 -15.68 -10.18 -11.12
N GLU A 134 -16.44 -10.34 -12.20
CA GLU A 134 -17.89 -10.56 -12.15
C GLU A 134 -18.24 -11.80 -11.31
N ALA A 135 -17.51 -12.90 -11.49
CA ALA A 135 -17.70 -14.11 -10.69
C ALA A 135 -17.45 -13.90 -9.18
N ARG A 136 -16.43 -13.11 -8.81
CA ARG A 136 -16.14 -12.79 -7.40
C ARG A 136 -17.17 -11.87 -6.79
N VAL A 137 -17.63 -10.87 -7.56
CA VAL A 137 -18.69 -9.95 -7.12
C VAL A 137 -20.00 -10.73 -6.89
N GLU A 138 -20.32 -11.72 -7.71
CA GLU A 138 -21.50 -12.54 -7.52
C GLU A 138 -21.38 -13.46 -6.29
N GLN A 139 -20.21 -14.05 -6.06
CA GLN A 139 -19.93 -14.83 -4.84
C GLN A 139 -20.07 -13.98 -3.57
N GLU A 140 -19.64 -12.72 -3.59
CA GLU A 140 -19.74 -11.82 -2.44
C GLU A 140 -21.20 -11.42 -2.15
N LYS A 141 -22.04 -11.32 -3.19
CA LYS A 141 -23.50 -11.12 -3.02
C LYS A 141 -24.18 -12.35 -2.44
N ASP A 142 -23.86 -13.54 -2.94
CA ASP A 142 -24.48 -14.79 -2.45
C ASP A 142 -24.17 -15.01 -0.95
N ILE A 143 -22.94 -14.69 -0.53
CA ILE A 143 -22.53 -14.72 0.88
C ILE A 143 -23.33 -13.69 1.69
N SER A 144 -23.49 -12.46 1.19
CA SER A 144 -24.28 -11.43 1.87
C SER A 144 -25.77 -11.77 2.00
N ILE A 145 -26.32 -12.55 1.07
CA ILE A 145 -27.71 -13.02 1.10
C ILE A 145 -27.88 -14.14 2.12
N LEU A 146 -26.89 -15.05 2.24
CA LEU A 146 -26.91 -16.12 3.25
C LEU A 146 -26.85 -15.58 4.67
N ASP A 147 -26.01 -14.56 4.93
CA ASP A 147 -25.96 -13.88 6.23
C ASP A 147 -27.30 -13.20 6.58
N CYS A 148 -28.06 -12.73 5.58
CA CYS A 148 -29.40 -12.15 5.80
C CYS A 148 -30.47 -13.21 6.10
N VAL A 149 -30.32 -14.44 5.59
CA VAL A 149 -31.26 -15.54 5.84
C VAL A 149 -31.04 -16.16 7.22
N ASP A 150 -29.79 -16.30 7.65
CA ASP A 150 -29.46 -16.82 8.98
C ASP A 150 -29.82 -15.86 10.12
N TYR A 151 -29.96 -14.56 9.87
CA TYR A 151 -30.42 -13.58 10.86
C TYR A 151 -31.96 -13.54 11.02
N SER A 152 -32.70 -14.30 10.21
CA SER A 152 -34.17 -14.32 10.21
C SER A 152 -34.80 -15.57 10.82
N ASN A 153 -34.00 -16.52 11.33
CA ASN A 153 -34.43 -17.66 12.17
C ASN A 153 -33.98 -17.48 13.62
#